data_AF-S2JV28-F1
#
_entry.id   AF-S2JV28-F1
#
_cell.length_a   1.000
_cell.length_b   1.000
_cell.length_c   1.000
_cell.angle_alpha   90.00
_cell.angle_beta   90.00
_cell.angle_gamma   90.00
#
_symmetry.space_group_name_H-M   'P 1'
#
loop_
_entity.id
_entity.type
_entity.pdbx_description
1 polymer ?
#
loop_
_entity_poly.entity_id
_entity_poly.type
_entity_poly.pdbx_seq_one_letter_code
_entity_poly.pdbx_strand_id
1 'polypeptide(L)'
;MQHTTSHSFHDCPLRSSSLLIISKEKQTIVTATDEVFNMLGYEPTRLIGKSIDILHLCSVPKKPSCYTLRHESSGDIPFDICSHFDPLANATDLEYWLIRPVQQMSTTPTIRTSSSCMTKGPVTILRLSPFGTIEHAYPSSEFPQKPHELRGHPIMSFVYKSDVRFLCERLSKLPKRTFATFKVRWLKQHPRHNMEDQFEWVAFTVMNSPRRLSCSAANDPQTRPTCIIQPIYDTTNTEEAEEDIFYTLWDTLLLPVRSGINTIYSILDAFHAAMDEGRSYVVQFLGHLITHFLKVSSELLYHAALEFERYPNHNHDDNGSNSSKKEDLLVSESSACDTNTIKVTLDNCIWSVPLLINNSLHKSNHLNMPFTKQKPTKSKHKHHLR
;
A
#
# COMPACT_ATOMS: atom_id res chain seq x y z
N MET A 1 -16.31 38.69 8.04
CA MET A 1 -16.97 38.96 6.74
C MET A 1 -17.56 37.65 6.25
N GLN A 2 -18.88 37.56 6.04
CA GLN A 2 -19.52 36.32 5.60
C GLN A 2 -19.47 36.26 4.07
N HIS A 3 -18.58 35.43 3.52
CA HIS A 3 -18.64 35.07 2.10
C HIS A 3 -19.66 33.95 1.95
N THR A 4 -20.83 34.28 1.41
CA THR A 4 -21.80 33.28 0.98
C THR A 4 -21.34 32.74 -0.38
N THR A 5 -21.13 31.43 -0.45
CA THR A 5 -20.78 30.76 -1.71
C THR A 5 -21.97 30.77 -2.66
N SER A 6 -21.73 30.95 -3.96
CA SER A 6 -22.79 30.99 -4.98
C SER A 6 -23.43 29.64 -5.30
N HIS A 7 -22.97 28.57 -4.67
CA HIS A 7 -23.36 27.20 -4.97
C HIS A 7 -23.68 26.40 -3.69
N SER A 8 -24.48 25.34 -3.86
CA SER A 8 -24.83 24.41 -2.79
C SER A 8 -23.61 23.58 -2.36
N PHE A 9 -23.62 23.06 -1.13
CA PHE A 9 -22.56 22.14 -0.68
C PHE A 9 -22.43 20.90 -1.59
N HIS A 10 -23.55 20.42 -2.13
CA HIS A 10 -23.56 19.25 -3.01
C HIS A 10 -22.96 19.53 -4.40
N ASP A 11 -23.04 20.76 -4.86
CA ASP A 11 -22.51 21.21 -6.15
C ASP A 11 -21.14 21.88 -6.01
N CYS A 12 -20.52 21.80 -4.84
CA CYS A 12 -19.23 22.44 -4.60
C CYS A 12 -18.13 21.81 -5.47
N PRO A 13 -17.38 22.61 -6.25
CA PRO A 13 -16.25 22.10 -7.03
C PRO A 13 -15.13 21.53 -6.15
N LEU A 14 -15.12 21.89 -4.86
CA LEU A 14 -14.21 21.35 -3.86
C LEU A 14 -14.81 20.19 -3.06
N ARG A 15 -16.00 19.68 -3.38
CA ARG A 15 -16.70 18.62 -2.61
C ARG A 15 -15.88 17.34 -2.41
N SER A 16 -15.03 16.99 -3.38
CA SER A 16 -14.14 15.82 -3.30
C SER A 16 -12.74 16.16 -2.76
N SER A 17 -12.59 17.31 -2.10
CA SER A 17 -11.33 17.75 -1.49
C SER A 17 -11.36 17.51 0.02
N SER A 18 -10.29 17.92 0.70
CA SER A 18 -10.15 17.77 2.14
C SER A 18 -11.13 18.67 2.89
N LEU A 19 -11.58 18.21 4.06
CA LEU A 19 -12.56 18.90 4.90
C LEU A 19 -11.92 19.36 6.22
N LEU A 20 -12.21 20.61 6.58
CA LEU A 20 -11.89 21.23 7.87
C LEU A 20 -13.20 21.82 8.44
N ILE A 21 -13.53 21.50 9.69
CA ILE A 21 -14.76 21.98 10.34
C ILE A 21 -14.39 22.93 11.48
N ILE A 22 -15.00 24.11 11.48
CA ILE A 22 -14.75 25.18 12.45
C ILE A 22 -16.04 25.50 13.19
N SER A 23 -15.94 25.68 14.50
CA SER A 23 -17.00 26.26 15.32
C SER A 23 -16.96 27.78 15.14
N LYS A 24 -18.00 28.33 14.52
CA LYS A 24 -18.15 29.76 14.23
C LYS A 24 -18.22 30.60 15.50
N GLU A 25 -18.90 30.10 16.53
CA GLU A 25 -19.02 30.79 17.81
C GLU A 25 -17.67 30.91 18.52
N LYS A 26 -16.93 29.81 18.59
CA LYS A 26 -15.66 29.74 19.33
C LYS A 26 -14.45 30.13 18.49
N GLN A 27 -14.60 30.25 17.17
CA GLN A 27 -13.49 30.35 16.21
C GLN A 27 -12.46 29.24 16.41
N THR A 28 -12.91 28.03 16.74
CA THR A 28 -12.02 26.87 17.01
C THR A 28 -12.19 25.79 15.97
N ILE A 29 -11.09 25.10 15.66
CA ILE A 29 -11.09 23.95 14.77
C ILE A 29 -11.69 22.76 15.52
N VAL A 30 -12.83 22.27 15.04
CA VAL A 30 -13.56 21.14 15.66
C VAL A 30 -12.95 19.82 15.21
N THR A 31 -12.70 19.68 13.90
CA THR A 31 -12.11 18.48 13.32
C THR A 31 -11.57 18.76 11.92
N ALA A 32 -10.72 17.88 11.41
CA ALA A 32 -10.24 17.91 10.03
C ALA A 32 -9.99 16.48 9.52
N THR A 33 -10.02 16.32 8.19
CA THR A 33 -9.61 15.08 7.52
C THR A 33 -8.09 14.90 7.55
N ASP A 34 -7.61 13.66 7.45
CA ASP A 34 -6.18 13.32 7.51
C ASP A 34 -5.34 14.05 6.46
N GLU A 35 -5.92 14.30 5.30
CA GLU A 35 -5.28 15.07 4.24
C GLU A 35 -4.97 16.51 4.68
N VAL A 36 -5.81 17.14 5.51
CA VAL A 36 -5.54 18.50 6.03
C VAL A 36 -4.32 18.51 6.95
N PHE A 37 -4.21 17.53 7.84
CA PHE A 37 -3.04 17.38 8.72
C PHE A 37 -1.78 17.17 7.89
N ASN A 38 -1.83 16.28 6.90
CA ASN A 38 -0.70 16.00 6.03
C ASN A 38 -0.28 17.22 5.19
N MET A 39 -1.24 18.03 4.71
CA MET A 39 -0.97 19.21 3.88
C MET A 39 -0.44 20.40 4.67
N LEU A 40 -0.85 20.56 5.93
CA LEU A 40 -0.41 21.67 6.78
C LEU A 40 0.72 21.28 7.75
N GLY A 41 1.04 19.99 7.83
CA GLY A 41 2.11 19.44 8.67
C GLY A 41 1.78 19.34 10.15
N TYR A 42 0.59 19.73 10.60
CA TYR A 42 0.22 19.67 12.02
C TYR A 42 -0.24 18.27 12.43
N GLU A 43 0.22 17.84 13.61
CA GLU A 43 -0.41 16.71 14.30
C GLU A 43 -1.87 17.06 14.71
N PRO A 44 -2.79 16.07 14.76
CA PRO A 44 -4.18 16.31 15.15
C PRO A 44 -4.33 17.02 16.51
N THR A 45 -3.48 16.70 17.48
CA THR A 45 -3.47 17.29 18.83
C THR A 45 -3.04 18.76 18.85
N ARG A 46 -2.31 19.21 17.82
CA ARG A 46 -1.85 20.60 17.67
C ARG A 46 -2.85 21.47 16.94
N LEU A 47 -3.79 20.87 16.19
CA LEU A 47 -4.77 21.59 15.39
C LEU A 47 -6.19 21.55 15.99
N ILE A 48 -6.65 20.37 16.42
CA ILE A 48 -8.02 20.19 16.95
C ILE A 48 -8.17 20.91 18.29
N GLY A 49 -9.26 21.65 18.44
CA GLY A 49 -9.60 22.44 19.62
C GLY A 49 -8.82 23.77 19.72
N LYS A 50 -7.93 24.08 18.78
CA LYS A 50 -7.21 25.37 18.74
C LYS A 50 -8.02 26.44 18.00
N SER A 51 -7.70 27.70 18.27
CA SER A 51 -8.22 28.82 17.48
C SER A 51 -7.79 28.67 16.02
N ILE A 52 -8.68 29.03 15.09
CA ILE A 52 -8.38 29.08 13.67
C ILE A 52 -7.23 30.06 13.33
N ASP A 53 -6.96 31.02 14.22
CA ASP A 53 -5.88 32.00 14.06
C ASP A 53 -4.50 31.35 13.91
N ILE A 54 -4.29 30.13 14.43
CA ILE A 54 -3.03 29.38 14.26
C ILE A 54 -2.67 29.18 12.78
N LEU A 55 -3.67 29.14 11.91
CA LEU A 55 -3.50 28.97 10.47
C LEU A 55 -3.14 30.28 9.75
N HIS A 56 -3.11 31.43 10.44
CA HIS A 56 -2.77 32.74 9.86
C HIS A 56 -3.46 32.99 8.51
N LEU A 57 -4.79 32.86 8.50
CA LEU A 57 -5.58 32.96 7.27
C LEU A 57 -5.43 34.35 6.63
N CYS A 58 -4.72 34.42 5.50
CA CYS A 58 -4.58 35.64 4.71
C CYS A 58 -5.27 35.46 3.35
N SER A 59 -6.17 36.37 2.99
CA SER A 59 -6.82 36.34 1.67
C SER A 59 -5.89 36.89 0.59
N VAL A 60 -5.88 36.24 -0.58
CA VAL A 60 -5.08 36.71 -1.72
C VAL A 60 -5.88 37.78 -2.49
N PRO A 61 -5.37 39.02 -2.65
CA PRO A 61 -6.15 40.20 -3.09
C PRO A 61 -6.70 40.18 -4.53
N LYS A 62 -6.69 39.04 -5.23
CA LYS A 62 -7.16 38.90 -6.62
C LYS A 62 -7.97 37.64 -6.91
N LYS A 63 -8.09 36.72 -5.95
CA LYS A 63 -8.84 35.47 -6.13
C LYS A 63 -9.67 35.22 -4.87
N PRO A 64 -11.00 35.42 -4.91
CA PRO A 64 -11.84 35.46 -3.71
C PRO A 64 -11.94 34.11 -2.97
N SER A 65 -11.54 33.01 -3.61
CA SER A 65 -11.48 31.68 -3.00
C SER A 65 -10.08 31.26 -2.56
N CYS A 66 -9.05 32.08 -2.77
CA CYS A 66 -7.67 31.72 -2.51
C CYS A 66 -7.16 32.38 -1.24
N TYR A 67 -6.68 31.55 -0.33
CA TYR A 67 -6.16 31.94 0.97
C TYR A 67 -4.78 31.33 1.17
N THR A 68 -3.92 31.98 1.93
CA THR A 68 -2.70 31.34 2.42
C THR A 68 -2.93 30.89 3.85
N LEU A 69 -2.53 29.65 4.13
CA LEU A 69 -2.55 29.04 5.46
C LEU A 69 -1.12 28.70 5.88
N ARG A 70 -0.80 28.94 7.15
CA ARG A 70 0.51 28.64 7.72
C ARG A 70 0.69 27.14 7.96
N HIS A 71 1.67 26.55 7.28
CA HIS A 71 2.22 25.23 7.57
C HIS A 71 3.05 25.24 8.85
N GLU A 72 3.11 24.11 9.57
CA GLU A 72 3.86 24.00 10.82
C GLU A 72 5.36 24.34 10.63
N SER A 73 5.98 23.78 9.60
CA SER A 73 7.41 23.96 9.31
C SER A 73 7.77 24.75 8.03
N SER A 74 6.85 24.89 7.06
CA SER A 74 7.18 25.31 5.69
C SER A 74 6.78 26.74 5.36
N GLY A 75 6.26 27.49 6.34
CA GLY A 75 5.69 28.82 6.12
C GLY A 75 4.29 28.78 5.50
N ASP A 76 3.90 29.81 4.76
CA ASP A 76 2.53 29.96 4.26
C ASP A 76 2.32 29.23 2.92
N ILE A 77 1.27 28.42 2.82
CA ILE A 77 0.90 27.64 1.64
C ILE A 77 -0.44 28.15 1.09
N PRO A 78 -0.59 28.34 -0.24
CA PRO A 78 -1.84 28.76 -0.85
C PRO A 78 -2.86 27.61 -0.98
N PHE A 79 -4.11 27.88 -0.65
CA PHE A 79 -5.25 26.98 -0.72
C PHE A 79 -6.44 27.66 -1.41
N ASP A 80 -7.15 26.90 -2.23
CA ASP A 80 -8.53 27.21 -2.58
C ASP A 80 -9.44 26.70 -1.46
N ILE A 81 -10.19 27.61 -0.84
CA ILE A 81 -11.09 27.34 0.28
C ILE A 81 -12.51 27.73 -0.13
N CYS A 82 -13.45 26.82 0.10
CA CYS A 82 -14.88 27.06 -0.07
C CYS A 82 -15.60 26.78 1.25
N SER A 83 -16.20 27.82 1.82
CA SER A 83 -16.87 27.77 3.13
C SER A 83 -18.37 27.58 2.98
N HIS A 84 -18.92 26.57 3.66
CA HIS A 84 -20.35 26.29 3.70
C HIS A 84 -20.86 26.33 5.13
N PHE A 85 -21.91 27.12 5.37
CA PHE A 85 -22.58 27.21 6.66
C PHE A 85 -23.69 26.17 6.75
N ASP A 86 -23.65 25.33 7.78
CA ASP A 86 -24.66 24.30 8.09
C ASP A 86 -25.18 23.51 6.86
N PRO A 87 -24.30 22.91 6.04
CA PRO A 87 -24.71 22.17 4.85
C PRO A 87 -25.54 20.92 5.14
N LEU A 88 -25.60 20.49 6.40
CA LEU A 88 -26.32 19.30 6.84
C LEU A 88 -27.57 19.63 7.68
N ALA A 89 -27.89 20.91 7.90
CA ALA A 89 -29.01 21.38 8.71
C ALA A 89 -29.06 20.80 10.15
N ASN A 90 -27.88 20.44 10.69
CA ASN A 90 -27.76 19.72 11.96
C ASN A 90 -27.08 20.57 13.04
N ALA A 91 -26.31 21.59 12.66
CA ALA A 91 -25.55 22.41 13.59
C ALA A 91 -25.33 23.81 13.00
N THR A 92 -26.06 24.79 13.55
CA THR A 92 -26.06 26.17 13.08
C THR A 92 -24.77 26.94 13.42
N ASP A 93 -23.94 26.39 14.29
CA ASP A 93 -22.68 26.98 14.76
C ASP A 93 -21.45 26.44 14.02
N LEU A 94 -21.61 25.53 13.06
CA LEU A 94 -20.50 24.92 12.31
C LEU A 94 -20.33 25.50 10.91
N GLU A 95 -19.07 25.73 10.55
CA GLU A 95 -18.63 26.14 9.23
C GLU A 95 -17.75 25.03 8.62
N TYR A 96 -18.13 24.58 7.43
CA TYR A 96 -17.47 23.48 6.72
C TYR A 96 -16.59 24.06 5.62
N TRP A 97 -15.29 23.95 5.79
CA TRP A 97 -14.29 24.41 4.83
C TRP A 97 -13.83 23.25 3.98
N LEU A 98 -14.20 23.27 2.71
CA LEU A 98 -13.63 22.38 1.70
C LEU A 98 -12.36 23.04 1.17
N ILE A 99 -11.21 22.41 1.42
CA ILE A 99 -9.91 22.99 1.14
C ILE A 99 -9.12 22.13 0.14
N ARG A 100 -8.41 22.79 -0.76
CA ARG A 100 -7.52 22.15 -1.74
C ARG A 100 -6.26 23.00 -1.90
N PRO A 101 -5.05 22.44 -1.85
CA PRO A 101 -3.84 23.21 -2.07
C PRO A 101 -3.88 23.73 -3.50
N VAL A 102 -3.57 25.02 -3.69
CA VAL A 102 -3.42 25.56 -5.03
C VAL A 102 -2.16 24.92 -5.60
N GLN A 103 -2.35 23.97 -6.52
CA GLN A 103 -1.26 23.52 -7.35
C GLN A 103 -0.78 24.76 -8.09
N GLN A 104 0.38 25.28 -7.70
CA GLN A 104 1.08 26.25 -8.51
C GLN A 104 1.44 25.53 -9.80
N MET A 105 0.50 25.53 -10.76
CA MET A 105 0.90 25.41 -12.15
C MET A 105 1.86 26.56 -12.34
N SER A 106 3.14 26.22 -12.46
CA SER A 106 4.24 27.14 -12.70
C SER A 106 3.97 27.91 -13.99
N THR A 107 3.13 28.93 -13.91
CA THR A 107 2.98 29.94 -14.95
C THR A 107 4.10 30.92 -14.77
N THR A 108 5.27 30.62 -15.34
CA THR A 108 6.13 31.64 -15.95
C THR A 108 7.18 30.99 -16.87
N PRO A 109 7.50 31.66 -17.99
CA PRO A 109 8.32 31.12 -19.07
C PRO A 109 9.79 31.10 -18.65
N THR A 110 10.55 30.11 -19.14
CA THR A 110 12.02 30.12 -19.28
C THR A 110 12.79 30.81 -18.15
N ILE A 111 13.24 30.04 -17.16
CA ILE A 111 14.65 30.01 -16.72
C ILE A 111 14.84 28.71 -15.94
N ARG A 112 15.83 27.95 -16.38
CA ARG A 112 16.23 26.66 -15.81
C ARG A 112 16.72 26.87 -14.38
N THR A 113 15.95 26.42 -13.41
CA THR A 113 16.46 26.08 -12.08
C THR A 113 16.13 24.63 -11.80
N SER A 114 17.18 23.81 -11.92
CA SER A 114 17.23 22.39 -11.62
C SER A 114 16.93 22.17 -10.13
N SER A 115 15.70 21.80 -9.81
CA SER A 115 15.40 21.04 -8.60
C SER A 115 14.70 19.76 -9.05
N SER A 116 15.34 18.62 -8.81
CA SER A 116 14.92 17.29 -9.26
C SER A 116 13.74 16.76 -8.44
N CYS A 117 12.63 17.49 -8.44
CA CYS A 117 11.35 16.90 -8.11
C CYS A 117 10.84 16.28 -9.40
N MET A 118 10.87 14.95 -9.50
CA MET A 118 10.32 14.20 -10.61
C MET A 118 8.94 14.78 -10.97
N THR A 119 8.88 15.53 -12.07
CA THR A 119 7.61 16.02 -12.61
C THR A 119 6.82 14.79 -13.00
N LYS A 120 5.94 14.35 -12.10
CA LYS A 120 5.06 13.21 -12.31
C LYS A 120 4.29 13.47 -13.59
N GLY A 121 4.52 12.64 -14.58
CA GLY A 121 3.85 12.73 -15.87
C GLY A 121 2.32 12.67 -15.73
N PRO A 122 1.60 13.08 -16.78
CA PRO A 122 0.16 13.11 -16.77
C PRO A 122 -0.41 11.70 -16.51
N VAL A 123 -1.45 11.60 -15.70
CA VAL A 123 -1.97 10.31 -15.21
C VAL A 123 -3.16 9.85 -16.04
N THR A 124 -3.10 8.62 -16.53
CA THR A 124 -4.22 7.94 -17.20
C THR A 124 -4.78 6.84 -16.31
N ILE A 125 -6.11 6.80 -16.15
CA ILE A 125 -6.78 5.79 -15.33
C ILE A 125 -7.61 4.86 -16.21
N LEU A 126 -7.39 3.56 -16.08
CA LEU A 126 -8.16 2.51 -16.74
C LEU A 126 -8.88 1.64 -15.71
N ARG A 127 -10.08 1.18 -16.04
CA ARG A 127 -10.77 0.13 -15.29
C ARG A 127 -10.88 -1.10 -16.17
N LEU A 128 -10.42 -2.23 -15.67
CA LEU A 128 -10.45 -3.48 -16.42
C LEU A 128 -11.59 -4.39 -15.97
N SER A 129 -12.07 -5.20 -16.92
CA SER A 129 -12.87 -6.37 -16.63
C SER A 129 -12.02 -7.46 -15.97
N PRO A 130 -12.64 -8.51 -15.40
CA PRO A 130 -11.87 -9.65 -14.88
C PRO A 130 -11.05 -10.39 -15.93
N PHE A 131 -11.35 -10.19 -17.21
CA PHE A 131 -10.61 -10.76 -18.34
C PHE A 131 -9.52 -9.82 -18.89
N GLY A 132 -9.27 -8.70 -18.23
CA GLY A 132 -8.27 -7.72 -18.65
C GLY A 132 -8.71 -6.82 -19.82
N THR A 133 -10.00 -6.78 -20.14
CA THR A 133 -10.58 -5.87 -21.14
C THR A 133 -10.78 -4.49 -20.53
N ILE A 134 -10.45 -3.41 -21.25
CA ILE A 134 -10.66 -2.05 -20.78
C ILE A 134 -12.15 -1.68 -20.87
N GLU A 135 -12.82 -1.56 -19.72
CA GLU A 135 -14.24 -1.16 -19.64
C GLU A 135 -14.39 0.36 -19.64
N HIS A 136 -13.54 1.03 -18.85
CA HIS A 136 -13.51 2.48 -18.75
C HIS A 136 -12.08 2.98 -18.89
N ALA A 137 -11.95 4.12 -19.55
CA ALA A 137 -10.69 4.80 -19.76
C ALA A 137 -10.89 6.30 -19.54
N TYR A 138 -10.00 6.88 -18.75
CA TYR A 138 -9.88 8.30 -18.44
C TYR A 138 -8.43 8.72 -18.76
N PRO A 139 -8.08 8.79 -20.06
CA PRO A 139 -6.76 9.25 -20.47
C PRO A 139 -6.56 10.72 -20.13
N SER A 140 -5.33 11.08 -19.79
CA SER A 140 -4.91 12.48 -19.72
C SER A 140 -4.98 13.13 -21.11
N SER A 141 -4.96 14.46 -21.17
CA SER A 141 -4.99 15.21 -22.43
C SER A 141 -3.79 14.92 -23.34
N GLU A 142 -2.68 14.48 -22.76
CA GLU A 142 -1.42 14.20 -23.45
C GLU A 142 -1.23 12.70 -23.74
N PHE A 143 -2.15 11.84 -23.30
CA PHE A 143 -2.04 10.41 -23.51
C PHE A 143 -2.24 10.05 -24.99
N PRO A 144 -1.45 9.11 -25.55
CA PRO A 144 -1.45 8.83 -26.98
C PRO A 144 -2.82 8.39 -27.55
N GLN A 145 -3.60 7.60 -26.78
CA GLN A 145 -4.89 7.10 -27.23
C GLN A 145 -6.08 7.85 -26.64
N LYS A 146 -7.12 8.02 -27.47
CA LYS A 146 -8.41 8.56 -27.04
C LYS A 146 -9.22 7.50 -26.27
N PRO A 147 -10.19 7.91 -25.43
CA PRO A 147 -10.97 6.97 -24.63
C PRO A 147 -11.67 5.86 -25.43
N HIS A 148 -12.16 6.18 -26.64
CA HIS A 148 -12.89 5.23 -27.49
C HIS A 148 -11.97 4.24 -28.23
N GLU A 149 -10.68 4.55 -28.37
CA GLU A 149 -9.68 3.65 -28.94
C GLU A 149 -9.25 2.58 -27.93
N LEU A 150 -9.33 2.90 -26.63
CA LEU A 150 -8.96 2.02 -25.53
C LEU A 150 -10.10 1.05 -25.14
N ARG A 151 -11.33 1.55 -25.04
CA ARG A 151 -12.47 0.77 -24.53
C ARG A 151 -12.78 -0.44 -25.40
N GLY A 152 -13.14 -1.55 -24.77
CA GLY A 152 -13.50 -2.80 -25.42
C GLY A 152 -12.32 -3.66 -25.88
N HIS A 153 -11.09 -3.15 -25.76
CA HIS A 153 -9.89 -3.87 -26.15
C HIS A 153 -9.18 -4.50 -24.93
N PRO A 154 -8.52 -5.65 -25.09
CA PRO A 154 -7.70 -6.24 -24.03
C PRO A 154 -6.51 -5.33 -23.74
N ILE A 155 -6.16 -5.14 -22.47
CA ILE A 155 -5.05 -4.24 -22.11
C ILE A 155 -3.72 -4.64 -22.77
N MET A 156 -3.53 -5.94 -22.98
CA MET A 156 -2.34 -6.50 -23.61
C MET A 156 -2.14 -6.01 -25.06
N SER A 157 -3.20 -5.51 -25.75
CA SER A 157 -3.06 -4.98 -27.10
C SER A 157 -2.32 -3.64 -27.15
N PHE A 158 -2.17 -2.95 -26.01
CA PHE A 158 -1.45 -1.68 -25.93
C PHE A 158 -0.05 -1.82 -25.33
N VAL A 159 0.36 -3.05 -25.02
CA VAL A 159 1.64 -3.35 -24.38
C VAL A 159 2.56 -3.99 -25.41
N TYR A 160 3.82 -3.58 -25.42
CA TYR A 160 4.80 -4.09 -26.36
C TYR A 160 4.93 -5.61 -26.25
N LYS A 161 5.06 -6.31 -27.38
CA LYS A 161 4.91 -7.78 -27.48
C LYS A 161 5.80 -8.58 -26.51
N SER A 162 7.03 -8.14 -26.25
CA SER A 162 7.92 -8.83 -25.30
C SER A 162 7.56 -8.61 -23.83
N ASP A 163 6.80 -7.56 -23.50
CA ASP A 163 6.38 -7.25 -22.14
C ASP A 163 5.06 -7.94 -21.76
N VAL A 164 4.31 -8.45 -22.75
CA VAL A 164 2.99 -9.09 -22.55
C VAL A 164 3.06 -10.26 -21.57
N ARG A 165 4.05 -11.16 -21.73
CA ARG A 165 4.20 -12.32 -20.84
C ARG A 165 4.47 -11.89 -19.39
N PHE A 166 5.37 -10.93 -19.23
CA PHE A 166 5.73 -10.37 -17.92
C PHE A 166 4.51 -9.71 -17.25
N LEU A 167 3.75 -8.91 -18.00
CA LEU A 167 2.54 -8.26 -17.50
C LEU A 167 1.50 -9.30 -17.06
N CYS A 168 1.21 -10.31 -17.89
CA CYS A 168 0.27 -11.39 -17.52
C CYS A 168 0.70 -12.11 -16.24
N GLU A 169 1.99 -12.44 -16.09
CA GLU A 169 2.51 -13.09 -14.90
C GLU A 169 2.30 -12.21 -13.66
N ARG A 170 2.59 -10.91 -13.75
CA ARG A 170 2.40 -9.95 -12.64
C ARG A 170 0.92 -9.78 -12.29
N LEU A 171 0.04 -9.65 -13.28
CA LEU A 171 -1.41 -9.56 -13.07
C LEU A 171 -1.99 -10.82 -12.42
N SER A 172 -1.50 -12.01 -12.78
CA SER A 172 -1.97 -13.27 -12.19
C SER A 172 -1.68 -13.40 -10.68
N LYS A 173 -0.65 -12.70 -10.19
CA LYS A 173 -0.26 -12.66 -8.78
C LYS A 173 -0.99 -11.56 -8.00
N LEU A 174 -1.71 -10.67 -8.68
CA LEU A 174 -2.43 -9.53 -8.09
C LEU A 174 -3.52 -9.91 -7.07
N PRO A 175 -4.25 -11.04 -7.18
CA PRO A 175 -5.23 -11.42 -6.15
C PRO A 175 -4.65 -11.57 -4.74
N LYS A 176 -3.32 -11.73 -4.61
CA LYS A 176 -2.61 -11.84 -3.33
C LYS A 176 -2.08 -10.49 -2.81
N ARG A 177 -2.28 -9.39 -3.53
CA ARG A 177 -1.75 -8.06 -3.21
C ARG A 177 -2.83 -6.98 -3.39
N THR A 178 -2.75 -5.91 -2.62
CA THR A 178 -3.65 -4.75 -2.77
C THR A 178 -3.34 -3.96 -4.04
N PHE A 179 -2.06 -3.82 -4.37
CA PHE A 179 -1.60 -3.21 -5.61
C PHE A 179 -0.27 -3.79 -6.08
N ALA A 180 0.10 -3.53 -7.33
CA ALA A 180 1.41 -3.78 -7.89
C ALA A 180 1.76 -2.70 -8.92
N THR A 181 3.02 -2.24 -8.90
CA THR A 181 3.54 -1.28 -9.89
C THR A 181 4.69 -1.92 -10.64
N PHE A 182 4.73 -1.74 -11.96
CA PHE A 182 5.82 -2.22 -12.80
C PHE A 182 5.98 -1.35 -14.05
N LYS A 183 7.15 -1.41 -14.67
CA LYS A 183 7.50 -0.66 -15.88
C LYS A 183 7.20 -1.50 -17.13
N VAL A 184 6.47 -0.95 -18.09
CA VAL A 184 6.15 -1.61 -19.37
C VAL A 184 6.26 -0.62 -20.52
N ARG A 185 6.53 -1.12 -21.72
CA ARG A 185 6.46 -0.31 -22.95
C ARG A 185 5.02 -0.27 -23.44
N TRP A 186 4.43 0.93 -23.41
CA TRP A 186 3.11 1.22 -23.92
C TRP A 186 3.19 1.67 -25.38
N LEU A 187 2.43 1.04 -26.26
CA LEU A 187 2.38 1.40 -27.67
C LEU A 187 1.71 2.76 -27.83
N LYS A 188 2.23 3.64 -28.69
CA LYS A 188 1.62 4.96 -28.95
C LYS A 188 0.39 4.90 -29.85
N GLN A 189 0.21 3.80 -30.57
CA GLN A 189 -0.93 3.60 -31.47
C GLN A 189 -1.49 2.19 -31.30
N HIS A 190 -2.77 2.02 -31.65
CA HIS A 190 -3.39 0.71 -31.65
C HIS A 190 -2.70 -0.22 -32.68
N PRO A 191 -2.49 -1.53 -32.39
CA PRO A 191 -1.80 -2.49 -33.28
C PRO A 191 -2.36 -2.64 -34.70
N ARG A 192 -3.52 -2.05 -34.99
CA ARG A 192 -4.09 -2.03 -36.36
C ARG A 192 -3.32 -1.08 -37.28
N HIS A 193 -2.59 -0.13 -36.70
CA HIS A 193 -1.68 0.75 -37.39
C HIS A 193 -0.29 0.12 -37.27
N ASN A 194 0.30 -0.25 -38.40
CA ASN A 194 1.47 -1.12 -38.55
C ASN A 194 2.79 -0.46 -38.06
N MET A 195 2.80 0.03 -36.83
CA MET A 195 3.83 0.86 -36.20
C MET A 195 4.25 0.23 -34.86
N GLU A 196 4.62 -1.06 -34.88
CA GLU A 196 4.98 -1.81 -33.67
C GLU A 196 6.17 -1.20 -32.90
N ASP A 197 6.99 -0.37 -33.55
CA ASP A 197 8.22 0.16 -32.96
C ASP A 197 8.03 1.47 -32.17
N GLN A 198 6.84 2.09 -32.23
CA GLN A 198 6.57 3.33 -31.48
C GLN A 198 5.96 3.04 -30.11
N PHE A 199 6.80 3.05 -29.08
CA PHE A 199 6.38 2.90 -27.69
C PHE A 199 6.90 4.05 -26.80
N GLU A 200 6.33 4.13 -25.61
CA GLU A 200 6.84 4.92 -24.49
C GLU A 200 6.91 4.05 -23.24
N TRP A 201 7.89 4.30 -22.38
CA TRP A 201 7.95 3.62 -21.09
C TRP A 201 6.91 4.23 -20.14
N VAL A 202 6.11 3.38 -19.51
CA VAL A 202 5.12 3.81 -18.53
C VAL A 202 5.31 3.06 -17.21
N ALA A 203 5.11 3.76 -16.11
CA ALA A 203 4.86 3.17 -14.81
C ALA A 203 3.39 2.74 -14.79
N PHE A 204 3.18 1.43 -14.65
CA PHE A 204 1.88 0.79 -14.70
C PHE A 204 1.54 0.24 -13.33
N THR A 205 0.61 0.90 -12.64
CA THR A 205 0.16 0.53 -11.29
C THR A 205 -1.22 -0.07 -11.36
N VAL A 206 -1.40 -1.29 -10.86
CA VAL A 206 -2.70 -1.96 -10.78
C VAL A 206 -3.11 -2.09 -9.33
N MET A 207 -4.34 -1.71 -9.04
CA MET A 207 -4.94 -1.83 -7.72
C MET A 207 -6.15 -2.77 -7.78
N ASN A 208 -6.16 -3.75 -6.89
CA ASN A 208 -7.36 -4.51 -6.60
C ASN A 208 -8.09 -3.76 -5.49
N SER A 209 -9.24 -3.17 -5.83
CA SER A 209 -10.13 -2.63 -4.81
C SER A 209 -10.63 -3.80 -3.96
N PRO A 210 -10.35 -3.85 -2.65
CA PRO A 210 -10.91 -4.88 -1.79
C PRO A 210 -12.43 -4.84 -1.90
N ARG A 211 -13.08 -6.01 -1.93
CA ARG A 211 -14.54 -6.08 -1.87
C ARG A 211 -15.01 -5.20 -0.73
N ARG A 212 -15.90 -4.25 -1.02
CA ARG A 212 -16.64 -3.57 0.05
C ARG A 212 -17.41 -4.66 0.79
N LEU A 213 -17.06 -4.87 2.06
CA LEU A 213 -17.67 -5.88 2.95
C LEU A 213 -19.19 -5.76 3.07
N SER A 214 -19.79 -4.69 2.55
CA SER A 214 -21.22 -4.39 2.58
C SER A 214 -22.05 -5.00 1.45
N CYS A 215 -21.45 -5.65 0.44
CA CYS A 215 -22.19 -6.25 -0.68
C CYS A 215 -22.17 -7.79 -0.58
N SER A 216 -23.34 -8.41 -0.55
CA SER A 216 -23.49 -9.87 -0.41
C SER A 216 -22.81 -10.63 -1.57
N ALA A 217 -21.98 -11.60 -1.21
CA ALA A 217 -21.00 -12.27 -2.06
C ALA A 217 -21.56 -13.05 -3.27
N ALA A 218 -22.88 -13.23 -3.38
CA ALA A 218 -23.49 -14.12 -4.37
C ALA A 218 -23.57 -13.53 -5.78
N ASN A 219 -23.59 -12.21 -5.93
CA ASN A 219 -23.79 -11.54 -7.23
C ASN A 219 -22.68 -10.54 -7.60
N ASP A 220 -21.59 -10.45 -6.83
CA ASP A 220 -20.55 -9.46 -7.10
C ASP A 220 -19.46 -10.04 -8.03
N PRO A 221 -19.49 -9.71 -9.34
CA PRO A 221 -18.47 -10.15 -10.27
C PRO A 221 -17.12 -9.65 -9.77
N GLN A 222 -16.13 -10.55 -9.74
CA GLN A 222 -14.72 -10.34 -9.38
C GLN A 222 -14.27 -8.86 -9.37
N THR A 223 -13.63 -8.45 -8.27
CA THR A 223 -13.06 -7.10 -8.06
C THR A 223 -12.41 -6.60 -9.35
N ARG A 224 -13.03 -5.59 -9.98
CA ARG A 224 -12.56 -5.04 -11.24
C ARG A 224 -11.30 -4.20 -10.98
N PRO A 225 -10.13 -4.59 -11.49
CA PRO A 225 -8.91 -3.89 -11.16
C PRO A 225 -8.88 -2.50 -11.81
N THR A 226 -8.37 -1.53 -11.07
CA THR A 226 -8.11 -0.18 -11.57
C THR A 226 -6.62 -0.06 -11.88
N CYS A 227 -6.29 0.37 -13.08
CA CYS A 227 -4.92 0.61 -13.52
C CYS A 227 -4.66 2.11 -13.62
N ILE A 228 -3.48 2.53 -13.19
CA ILE A 228 -2.97 3.89 -13.27
C ILE A 228 -1.71 3.84 -14.11
N ILE A 229 -1.69 4.61 -15.19
CA ILE A 229 -0.60 4.67 -16.15
C ILE A 229 0.02 6.06 -16.07
N GLN A 230 1.33 6.12 -15.91
CA GLN A 230 2.10 7.35 -15.87
C GLN A 230 3.29 7.24 -16.83
N PRO A 231 3.44 8.13 -17.81
CA PRO A 231 4.63 8.18 -18.66
C PRO A 231 5.90 8.40 -17.81
N ILE A 232 6.94 7.65 -18.13
CA ILE A 232 8.28 7.84 -17.56
C ILE A 232 9.07 8.66 -18.58
N TYR A 233 9.25 9.94 -18.28
CA TYR A 233 10.15 10.79 -19.04
C TYR A 233 11.56 10.53 -18.55
N ASP A 234 12.33 9.74 -19.31
CA ASP A 234 13.75 9.60 -19.05
C ASP A 234 14.38 11.00 -19.22
N THR A 235 14.78 11.61 -18.11
CA THR A 235 15.61 12.81 -18.13
C THR A 235 16.99 12.42 -18.60
N THR A 236 17.14 12.29 -19.92
CA THR A 236 18.40 12.22 -20.69
C THR A 236 19.57 11.50 -20.02
N ASN A 237 19.86 10.27 -20.48
CA ASN A 237 21.19 9.66 -20.55
C ASN A 237 22.11 9.88 -19.34
N THR A 238 21.69 9.41 -18.17
CA THR A 238 22.64 9.17 -17.08
C THR A 238 22.55 7.68 -16.73
N GLU A 239 23.11 6.84 -17.60
CA GLU A 239 23.33 5.41 -17.31
C GLU A 239 24.24 5.21 -16.08
N GLU A 240 24.86 6.28 -15.57
CA GLU A 240 25.61 6.31 -14.31
C GLU A 240 24.71 6.40 -13.04
N ALA A 241 23.39 6.59 -13.17
CA ALA A 241 22.50 6.77 -12.02
C ALA A 241 22.02 5.46 -11.38
N GLU A 242 22.18 4.30 -12.02
CA GLU A 242 21.80 3.01 -11.39
C GLU A 242 22.79 2.56 -10.30
N GLU A 243 24.08 2.91 -10.41
CA GLU A 243 25.04 2.69 -9.31
C GLU A 243 24.75 3.62 -8.12
N ASP A 244 24.35 4.87 -8.39
CA ASP A 244 24.06 5.86 -7.35
C ASP A 244 22.79 5.52 -6.57
N ILE A 245 21.81 4.82 -7.17
CA ILE A 245 20.64 4.28 -6.45
C ILE A 245 21.05 3.20 -5.44
N PHE A 246 22.06 2.38 -5.75
CA PHE A 246 22.51 1.33 -4.83
C PHE A 246 23.28 1.92 -3.63
N TYR A 247 24.13 2.93 -3.87
CA TYR A 247 24.83 3.66 -2.80
C TYR A 247 23.89 4.54 -1.98
N THR A 248 22.93 5.22 -2.60
CA THR A 248 21.92 6.00 -1.88
C THR A 248 20.95 5.11 -1.10
N LEU A 249 20.56 3.93 -1.61
CA LEU A 249 19.77 2.96 -0.84
C LEU A 249 20.57 2.44 0.36
N TRP A 250 21.87 2.18 0.18
CA TRP A 250 22.75 1.75 1.27
C TRP A 250 22.93 2.84 2.33
N ASP A 251 23.15 4.10 1.93
CA ASP A 251 23.23 5.23 2.85
C ASP A 251 21.88 5.52 3.53
N THR A 252 20.77 5.37 2.82
CA THR A 252 19.40 5.51 3.35
C THR A 252 19.03 4.35 4.28
N LEU A 253 19.69 3.19 4.17
CA LEU A 253 19.58 2.08 5.13
C LEU A 253 20.53 2.24 6.33
N LEU A 254 21.72 2.82 6.13
CA LEU A 254 22.72 3.06 7.18
C LEU A 254 22.29 4.16 8.18
N LEU A 255 21.59 5.20 7.72
CA LEU A 255 21.01 6.24 8.58
C LEU A 255 20.02 5.70 9.63
N PRO A 256 19.01 4.88 9.27
CA PRO A 256 18.14 4.20 10.23
C PRO A 256 18.87 3.17 11.08
N VAL A 257 19.94 2.53 10.61
CA VAL A 257 20.76 1.64 11.46
C VAL A 257 21.49 2.44 12.54
N ARG A 258 22.05 3.61 12.21
CA ARG A 258 22.73 4.48 13.17
C ARG A 258 21.76 5.13 14.17
N SER A 259 20.58 5.53 13.71
CA SER A 259 19.48 5.98 14.58
C SER A 259 18.93 4.83 15.45
N GLY A 260 18.89 3.61 14.88
CA GLY A 260 18.48 2.40 15.55
C GLY A 260 19.40 2.03 16.70
N ILE A 261 20.73 2.18 16.54
CA ILE A 261 21.70 1.92 17.61
C ILE A 261 21.47 2.82 18.83
N ASN A 262 21.25 4.12 18.61
CA ASN A 262 20.95 5.04 19.72
C ASN A 262 19.61 4.71 20.38
N THR A 263 18.62 4.32 19.59
CA THR A 263 17.31 3.87 20.10
C THR A 263 17.46 2.59 20.93
N ILE A 264 18.33 1.66 20.52
CA ILE A 264 18.63 0.43 21.26
C ILE A 264 19.25 0.76 22.63
N TYR A 265 20.20 1.70 22.70
CA TYR A 265 20.78 2.12 23.99
C TYR A 265 19.73 2.73 24.92
N SER A 266 18.86 3.62 24.43
CA SER A 266 17.78 4.18 25.24
C SER A 266 16.77 3.12 25.72
N ILE A 267 16.50 2.11 24.89
CA ILE A 267 15.65 0.97 25.28
C ILE A 267 16.35 0.13 26.36
N LEU A 268 17.66 -0.11 26.24
CA LEU A 268 18.45 -0.84 27.25
C LEU A 268 18.52 -0.10 28.58
N ASP A 269 18.65 1.22 28.57
CA ASP A 269 18.62 2.04 29.80
C ASP A 269 17.24 2.00 30.46
N ALA A 270 16.17 2.15 29.68
CA ALA A 270 14.80 2.00 30.16
C ALA A 270 14.53 0.59 30.71
N PHE A 271 15.18 -0.41 30.13
CA PHE A 271 15.09 -1.80 30.56
C PHE A 271 15.81 -2.04 31.88
N HIS A 272 17.03 -1.53 32.03
CA HIS A 272 17.76 -1.57 33.29
C HIS A 272 16.97 -0.90 34.41
N ALA A 273 16.42 0.29 34.17
CA ALA A 273 15.55 0.97 35.12
C ALA A 273 14.29 0.15 35.48
N ALA A 274 13.63 -0.47 34.49
CA ALA A 274 12.45 -1.30 34.73
C ALA A 274 12.78 -2.59 35.53
N MET A 275 13.97 -3.17 35.32
CA MET A 275 14.45 -4.32 36.10
C MET A 275 14.77 -3.93 37.55
N ASP A 276 15.41 -2.78 37.76
CA ASP A 276 15.69 -2.25 39.10
C ASP A 276 14.41 -1.96 39.88
N GLU A 277 13.32 -1.60 39.18
CA GLU A 277 11.97 -1.43 39.74
C GLU A 277 11.20 -2.76 39.95
N GLY A 278 11.80 -3.92 39.66
CA GLY A 278 11.16 -5.23 39.85
C GLY A 278 10.08 -5.59 38.83
N ARG A 279 10.02 -4.89 37.69
CA ARG A 279 9.00 -5.11 36.63
C ARG A 279 9.41 -6.21 35.66
N SER A 280 9.54 -7.45 36.17
CA SER A 280 9.98 -8.63 35.40
C SER A 280 9.11 -8.97 34.18
N TYR A 281 7.86 -8.49 34.14
CA TYR A 281 6.97 -8.66 32.98
C TYR A 281 7.46 -7.91 31.72
N VAL A 282 8.22 -6.81 31.89
CA VAL A 282 8.81 -6.05 30.77
C VAL A 282 9.89 -6.87 30.06
N VAL A 283 10.68 -7.64 30.84
CA VAL A 283 11.68 -8.59 30.33
C VAL A 283 11.04 -9.67 29.47
N GLN A 284 9.94 -10.27 29.94
CA GLN A 284 9.24 -11.32 29.23
C GLN A 284 8.59 -10.82 27.94
N PHE A 285 7.97 -9.63 27.98
CA PHE A 285 7.39 -9.00 26.80
C PHE A 285 8.46 -8.68 25.75
N LEU A 286 9.60 -8.13 26.16
CA LEU A 286 10.70 -7.81 25.25
C LEU A 286 11.32 -9.08 24.65
N GLY A 287 11.51 -10.13 25.44
CA GLY A 287 11.95 -11.43 24.93
C GLY A 287 11.00 -11.99 23.88
N HIS A 288 9.69 -11.83 24.07
CA HIS A 288 8.69 -12.23 23.08
C HIS A 288 8.77 -11.38 21.80
N LEU A 289 8.93 -10.07 21.94
CA LEU A 289 9.07 -9.14 20.81
C LEU A 289 10.31 -9.47 19.96
N ILE A 290 11.46 -9.69 20.60
CA ILE A 290 12.72 -10.05 19.92
C ILE A 290 12.57 -11.38 19.21
N THR A 291 11.99 -12.39 19.87
CA THR A 291 11.76 -13.71 19.26
C THR A 291 10.86 -13.60 18.03
N HIS A 292 9.80 -12.79 18.11
CA HIS A 292 8.90 -12.56 16.99
C HIS A 292 9.60 -11.82 15.84
N PHE A 293 10.39 -10.79 16.15
CA PHE A 293 11.16 -10.06 15.16
C PHE A 293 12.17 -10.95 14.43
N LEU A 294 12.99 -11.72 15.17
CA LEU A 294 13.95 -12.65 14.58
C LEU A 294 13.28 -13.69 13.68
N LYS A 295 12.09 -14.18 14.07
CA LYS A 295 11.31 -15.10 13.27
C LYS A 295 10.88 -14.46 11.94
N VAL A 296 10.28 -13.27 11.99
CA VAL A 296 9.85 -12.54 10.78
C VAL A 296 11.04 -12.21 9.88
N SER A 297 12.16 -11.76 10.45
CA SER A 297 13.39 -11.49 9.70
C SER A 297 13.94 -12.74 9.02
N SER A 298 13.92 -13.89 9.71
CA SER A 298 14.36 -15.17 9.13
C SER A 298 13.49 -15.61 7.96
N GLU A 299 12.17 -15.43 8.04
CA GLU A 299 11.24 -15.73 6.94
C GLU A 299 11.47 -14.80 5.74
N LEU A 300 11.70 -13.51 5.99
CA LEU A 300 12.04 -12.54 4.95
C LEU A 300 13.36 -12.86 4.25
N LEU A 301 14.40 -13.19 5.01
CA LEU A 301 15.70 -13.60 4.48
C LEU A 301 15.60 -14.90 3.67
N TYR A 302 14.82 -15.87 4.16
CA TYR A 302 14.57 -17.11 3.43
C TYR A 302 13.86 -16.86 2.08
N HIS A 303 12.87 -15.98 2.06
CA HIS A 303 12.19 -15.59 0.83
C HIS A 303 13.10 -14.84 -0.14
N ALA A 304 13.94 -13.93 0.37
CA ALA A 304 14.92 -13.22 -0.44
C ALA A 304 15.96 -14.18 -1.06
N ALA A 305 16.44 -15.16 -0.30
CA ALA A 305 17.38 -16.17 -0.79
C ALA A 305 16.77 -17.04 -1.89
N LEU A 306 15.51 -17.47 -1.74
CA LEU A 306 14.78 -18.20 -2.77
C LEU A 306 14.54 -17.39 -4.05
N GLU A 307 14.42 -16.07 -3.94
CA GLU A 307 14.29 -15.18 -5.09
C GLU A 307 15.63 -15.02 -5.82
N PHE A 308 16.75 -15.07 -5.08
CA PHE A 308 18.11 -15.04 -5.62
C PHE A 308 18.49 -16.33 -6.38
N GLU A 309 18.15 -17.51 -5.86
CA GLU A 309 18.40 -18.79 -6.56
C GLU A 309 17.58 -18.95 -7.84
N ARG A 310 16.49 -18.20 -7.99
CA ARG A 310 15.64 -18.22 -9.19
C ARG A 310 16.18 -17.42 -10.38
N TYR A 311 17.30 -16.72 -10.23
CA TYR A 311 18.02 -16.18 -11.36
C TYR A 311 19.04 -17.23 -11.84
N PRO A 312 18.70 -18.04 -12.86
CA PRO A 312 19.71 -18.90 -13.47
C PRO A 312 20.80 -17.98 -14.02
N ASN A 313 22.01 -18.22 -13.54
CA ASN A 313 23.23 -17.60 -14.04
C ASN A 313 23.29 -17.93 -15.54
N HIS A 314 22.87 -16.99 -16.38
CA HIS A 314 22.77 -17.18 -17.83
C HIS A 314 24.15 -16.99 -18.45
N ASN A 315 25.12 -17.78 -17.98
CA ASN A 315 26.32 -18.05 -18.75
C ASN A 315 25.94 -19.10 -19.78
N HIS A 316 25.57 -18.58 -20.93
CA HIS A 316 25.26 -19.32 -22.13
C HIS A 316 26.59 -19.85 -22.69
N ASP A 317 26.95 -21.07 -22.29
CA ASP A 317 27.75 -21.95 -23.13
C ASP A 317 26.87 -23.11 -23.61
N ASP A 318 27.14 -23.47 -24.85
CA ASP A 318 26.29 -24.16 -25.82
C ASP A 318 25.75 -25.55 -25.48
N ASN A 319 24.86 -25.96 -26.37
CA ASN A 319 24.65 -27.33 -26.84
C ASN A 319 23.67 -28.23 -26.10
N GLY A 320 22.49 -28.37 -26.74
CA GLY A 320 21.99 -29.66 -27.21
C GLY A 320 21.86 -30.80 -26.21
N SER A 321 20.62 -31.09 -25.80
CA SER A 321 19.98 -32.39 -26.09
C SER A 321 18.62 -32.51 -25.41
N ASN A 322 17.70 -33.10 -26.15
CA ASN A 322 16.32 -33.38 -25.77
C ASN A 322 16.26 -34.42 -24.64
N SER A 323 15.44 -34.18 -23.61
CA SER A 323 14.77 -35.26 -22.87
C SER A 323 13.58 -34.75 -22.09
N SER A 324 12.38 -35.15 -22.52
CA SER A 324 11.11 -34.89 -21.87
C SER A 324 10.84 -35.95 -20.79
N LYS A 325 10.61 -35.53 -19.55
CA LYS A 325 9.84 -36.32 -18.58
C LYS A 325 8.87 -35.43 -17.82
N LYS A 326 7.62 -35.84 -17.90
CA LYS A 326 6.42 -35.20 -17.37
C LYS A 326 6.06 -35.95 -16.08
N GLU A 327 6.04 -35.26 -14.95
CA GLU A 327 5.52 -35.80 -13.68
C GLU A 327 4.24 -35.05 -13.33
N ASP A 328 3.13 -35.78 -13.34
CA ASP A 328 1.82 -35.32 -12.90
C ASP A 328 1.74 -35.40 -11.37
N LEU A 329 1.33 -34.31 -10.71
CA LEU A 329 1.15 -34.25 -9.26
C LEU A 329 -0.33 -34.00 -8.93
N LEU A 330 -0.99 -35.03 -8.41
CA LEU A 330 -2.35 -34.99 -7.86
C LEU A 330 -2.34 -34.39 -6.45
N VAL A 331 -3.30 -33.51 -6.15
CA VAL A 331 -3.54 -32.98 -4.80
C VAL A 331 -4.99 -33.30 -4.40
N SER A 332 -5.15 -33.96 -3.25
CA SER A 332 -6.44 -34.25 -2.60
C SER A 332 -6.75 -33.26 -1.48
N GLU A 333 -8.02 -32.88 -1.36
CA GLU A 333 -8.62 -32.07 -0.29
C GLU A 333 -8.96 -32.90 0.97
N SER A 334 -8.87 -32.26 2.14
CA SER A 334 -9.51 -32.59 3.45
C SER A 334 -8.79 -31.81 4.56
N SER A 335 -9.33 -31.37 5.70
CA SER A 335 -10.64 -31.04 6.29
C SER A 335 -10.32 -30.72 7.77
N ALA A 336 -11.02 -29.74 8.37
CA ALA A 336 -11.02 -29.33 9.79
C ALA A 336 -9.76 -28.65 10.38
N CYS A 337 -9.91 -27.39 10.82
CA CYS A 337 -8.95 -26.66 11.66
C CYS A 337 -9.60 -26.33 13.01
N ASP A 338 -9.14 -27.00 14.07
CA ASP A 338 -9.29 -26.54 15.46
C ASP A 338 -8.36 -25.33 15.68
N THR A 339 -8.89 -24.22 16.15
CA THR A 339 -8.13 -22.99 16.45
C THR A 339 -7.62 -23.01 17.89
N ASN A 340 -6.30 -22.98 18.07
CA ASN A 340 -5.65 -22.82 19.37
C ASN A 340 -5.96 -21.41 19.94
N THR A 341 -6.47 -21.35 21.17
CA THR A 341 -6.72 -20.08 21.89
C THR A 341 -5.89 -20.05 23.18
N ILE A 342 -5.35 -18.88 23.54
CA ILE A 342 -4.80 -18.64 24.88
C ILE A 342 -5.89 -17.95 25.71
N LYS A 343 -6.12 -18.47 26.92
CA LYS A 343 -7.00 -17.83 27.90
C LYS A 343 -6.19 -16.91 28.79
N VAL A 344 -6.48 -15.62 28.74
CA VAL A 344 -5.90 -14.60 29.61
C VAL A 344 -6.93 -14.22 30.66
N THR A 345 -6.53 -14.25 31.93
CA THR A 345 -7.40 -13.88 33.06
C THR A 345 -6.95 -12.53 33.62
N LEU A 346 -7.89 -11.58 33.68
CA LEU A 346 -7.70 -10.30 34.36
C LEU A 346 -9.01 -9.96 35.07
N ASP A 347 -8.94 -9.59 36.36
CA ASP A 347 -10.08 -9.14 37.17
C ASP A 347 -11.33 -10.04 37.09
N ASN A 348 -11.16 -11.35 37.29
CA ASN A 348 -12.22 -12.37 37.17
C ASN A 348 -12.88 -12.52 35.78
N CYS A 349 -12.36 -11.84 34.75
CA CYS A 349 -12.79 -12.02 33.37
C CYS A 349 -11.79 -12.91 32.61
N ILE A 350 -12.31 -13.95 31.94
CA ILE A 350 -11.53 -14.86 31.08
C ILE A 350 -11.69 -14.40 29.64
N TRP A 351 -10.60 -13.92 29.04
CA TRP A 351 -10.55 -13.54 27.64
C TRP A 351 -9.89 -14.65 26.84
N SER A 352 -10.56 -15.16 25.80
CA SER A 352 -9.97 -16.13 24.88
C SER A 352 -9.40 -15.38 23.69
N VAL A 353 -8.08 -15.27 23.61
CA VAL A 353 -7.38 -14.64 22.50
C VAL A 353 -7.05 -15.72 21.47
N PRO A 354 -7.58 -15.65 20.24
CA PRO A 354 -7.23 -16.58 19.19
C PRO A 354 -5.76 -16.38 18.82
N LEU A 355 -4.97 -17.45 18.90
CA LEU A 355 -3.63 -17.42 18.34
C LEU A 355 -3.77 -17.52 16.82
N LEU A 356 -3.48 -16.43 16.12
CA LEU A 356 -3.26 -16.46 14.68
C LEU A 356 -1.92 -17.14 14.40
N ILE A 357 -1.88 -18.46 14.54
CA ILE A 357 -0.80 -19.28 14.00
C ILE A 357 -1.14 -19.51 12.54
N ASN A 358 -0.30 -18.99 11.66
CA ASN A 358 -0.38 -19.29 10.24
C ASN A 358 -0.08 -20.79 10.04
N ASN A 359 -1.12 -21.62 10.00
CA ASN A 359 -1.03 -23.09 9.84
C ASN A 359 -0.69 -23.51 8.40
N SER A 360 0.17 -22.78 7.70
CA SER A 360 0.81 -23.27 6.49
C SER A 360 2.26 -23.61 6.83
N LEU A 361 2.52 -24.85 7.22
CA LEU A 361 3.84 -25.54 7.30
C LEU A 361 3.95 -26.40 8.57
N HIS A 362 3.24 -27.53 8.59
CA HIS A 362 3.78 -28.75 9.16
C HIS A 362 3.26 -29.94 8.34
N LYS A 363 3.90 -30.17 7.20
CA LYS A 363 3.98 -31.50 6.59
C LYS A 363 5.46 -31.81 6.40
N SER A 364 6.12 -32.25 7.46
CA SER A 364 7.37 -32.99 7.28
C SER A 364 6.99 -34.44 6.99
N ASN A 365 7.47 -34.94 5.85
CA ASN A 365 7.35 -36.35 5.48
C ASN A 365 8.28 -37.16 6.39
N HIS A 366 7.76 -37.69 7.49
CA HIS A 366 8.39 -38.83 8.14
C HIS A 366 7.87 -40.11 7.49
N LEU A 367 8.78 -40.84 6.83
CA LEU A 367 8.58 -42.24 6.43
C LEU A 367 8.30 -43.07 7.69
N ASN A 368 7.08 -43.61 7.81
CA ASN A 368 6.77 -44.65 8.77
C ASN A 368 7.21 -46.01 8.21
N MET A 369 8.21 -46.64 8.85
CA MET A 369 8.45 -48.07 8.74
C MET A 369 7.39 -48.86 9.54
N PRO A 370 7.01 -50.08 9.11
CA PRO A 370 5.92 -50.82 9.72
C PRO A 370 6.38 -51.56 10.98
N PHE A 371 5.79 -51.24 12.13
CA PHE A 371 5.85 -52.10 13.32
C PHE A 371 4.79 -53.19 13.24
N THR A 372 5.27 -54.44 13.29
CA THR A 372 4.49 -55.67 13.37
C THR A 372 3.75 -55.77 14.71
N LYS A 373 2.43 -56.02 14.63
CA LYS A 373 1.56 -56.31 15.79
C LYS A 373 1.94 -57.67 16.39
N GLN A 374 2.53 -57.69 17.59
CA GLN A 374 2.54 -58.88 18.45
C GLN A 374 1.29 -58.94 19.33
N LYS A 375 0.61 -60.08 19.28
CA LYS A 375 -0.57 -60.43 20.09
C LYS A 375 -0.17 -60.68 21.55
N PRO A 376 -0.99 -60.28 22.54
CA PRO A 376 -0.78 -60.69 23.92
C PRO A 376 -1.25 -62.15 24.14
N THR A 377 -0.31 -63.00 24.55
CA THR A 377 -0.55 -64.35 25.07
C THR A 377 -1.16 -64.30 26.47
N LYS A 378 -2.32 -64.93 26.63
CA LYS A 378 -2.99 -65.16 27.91
C LYS A 378 -2.18 -66.18 28.74
N SER A 379 -1.66 -65.75 29.90
CA SER A 379 -1.15 -66.65 30.93
C SER A 379 -2.23 -66.89 32.00
N LYS A 380 -2.63 -68.16 32.14
CA LYS A 380 -3.47 -68.67 33.22
C LYS A 380 -2.55 -69.09 34.37
N HIS A 381 -2.61 -68.44 35.53
CA HIS A 381 -2.14 -69.06 36.77
C HIS A 381 -3.33 -69.61 37.55
N LYS A 382 -3.43 -70.95 37.53
CA LYS A 382 -4.13 -71.74 38.54
C LYS A 382 -3.26 -71.76 39.80
N HIS A 383 -3.78 -71.25 40.92
CA HIS A 383 -3.34 -71.66 42.24
C HIS A 383 -4.24 -72.82 42.70
N HIS A 384 -3.63 -73.96 43.02
CA HIS A 384 -4.23 -74.98 43.86
C HIS A 384 -3.17 -75.51 44.83
N LEU A 385 -3.50 -75.37 46.12
CA LEU A 385 -3.17 -76.22 47.28
C LEU A 385 -1.70 -76.31 47.73
N ARG A 386 -1.42 -75.76 48.91
CA ARG A 386 -1.68 -76.45 50.18
C ARG A 386 -1.98 -75.47 51.30
#